data_AF-A0A957SCT2-F1
#
_entry.id   AF-A0A957SCT2-F1
#
_cell.length_a   1.000
_cell.length_b   1.000
_cell.length_c   1.000
_cell.angle_alpha   90.00
_cell.angle_beta   90.00
_cell.angle_gamma   90.00
#
_symmetry.space_group_name_H-M   'P 1'
#
loop_
_entity.id
_entity.type
_entity.pdbx_description
1 polymer ?
#
loop_
_entity_poly.entity_id
_entity_poly.type
_entity_poly.pdbx_seq_one_letter_code
_entity_poly.pdbx_strand_id
1 'polypeptide(L)'
;MWLPLAILFMQRTFEQKRVRDALLTALFLALTGIGRWQLLILAGFAFGIYFVYMLATHREYRTRRLFLLCGLIGVVALLLMAPLGWPLIADQLFRNYPEDVFVKEYYQGSDLLGWFIPNVNIWPWRWVVRQLPQPIQFYFDRVDFIGHVTLILAVLGARKLRGRSLVWLLMAAFYAIFALGTDFRFANAIYEQVPMPYRLIENISLISIIRYPHRFNAFLSLPVALLAGYGALALRERWSARVNGTLLVSVLALLVVGEHWLYPYRIAPIDVPQWHRQLAQEPGEFGLLELPMDHRGWDKDYMRYQMVHQKPLAQGHISRPTREAYALLQSTRYLSLLQEENLMGEDIGDVTHELKVLAD
;
A
#
# COMPACT_ATOMS: atom_id res chain seq x y z
N MET A 1 7.76 -7.48 -0.39
CA MET A 1 8.33 -6.43 0.48
C MET A 1 9.60 -6.98 1.12
N TRP A 2 10.76 -6.36 0.89
CA TRP A 2 12.07 -6.91 1.30
C TRP A 2 12.60 -6.33 2.62
N LEU A 3 11.78 -5.53 3.32
CA LEU A 3 12.15 -4.79 4.52
C LEU A 3 12.74 -5.67 5.65
N PRO A 4 12.16 -6.84 6.01
CA PRO A 4 12.71 -7.64 7.10
C PRO A 4 14.17 -8.08 6.83
N LEU A 5 14.45 -8.47 5.58
CA LEU A 5 15.81 -8.83 5.16
C LEU A 5 16.73 -7.60 5.12
N ALA A 6 16.23 -6.47 4.64
CA ALA A 6 16.98 -5.23 4.60
C ALA A 6 17.42 -4.79 6.01
N ILE A 7 16.52 -4.86 7.01
CA ILE A 7 16.82 -4.55 8.42
C ILE A 7 17.74 -5.62 9.04
N LEU A 8 17.55 -6.91 8.73
CA LEU A 8 18.43 -7.98 9.22
C LEU A 8 19.88 -7.76 8.78
N PHE A 9 20.11 -7.49 7.49
CA PHE A 9 21.46 -7.24 6.99
C PHE A 9 22.01 -5.89 7.46
N MET A 10 21.14 -4.90 7.71
CA MET A 10 21.54 -3.65 8.36
C MET A 10 22.08 -3.93 9.77
N GLN A 11 21.35 -4.68 10.59
CA GLN A 11 21.81 -5.10 11.90
C GLN A 11 23.17 -5.82 11.83
N ARG A 12 23.33 -6.76 10.90
CA ARG A 12 24.62 -7.44 10.69
C ARG A 12 25.73 -6.48 10.25
N THR A 13 25.41 -5.43 9.50
CA THR A 13 26.38 -4.39 9.11
C THR A 13 26.85 -3.60 10.34
N PHE A 14 25.96 -3.30 11.28
CA PHE A 14 26.32 -2.67 12.57
C PHE A 14 27.23 -3.57 13.41
N GLU A 15 26.88 -4.85 13.55
CA GLU A 15 27.60 -5.82 14.38
C GLU A 15 28.95 -6.23 13.77
N GLN A 16 28.97 -6.61 12.49
CA GLN A 16 30.13 -7.24 11.84
C GLN A 16 30.97 -6.26 11.01
N LYS A 17 30.43 -5.09 10.63
CA LYS A 17 31.10 -4.06 9.80
C LYS A 17 31.70 -4.63 8.51
N ARG A 18 31.05 -5.63 7.92
CA ARG A 18 31.44 -6.30 6.68
C ARG A 18 30.79 -5.64 5.47
N VAL A 19 31.57 -5.50 4.39
CA VAL A 19 31.08 -4.95 3.11
C VAL A 19 29.98 -5.84 2.52
N ARG A 20 30.10 -7.17 2.65
CA ARG A 20 29.07 -8.11 2.16
C ARG A 20 27.69 -7.83 2.75
N ASP A 21 27.60 -7.60 4.06
CA ASP A 21 26.32 -7.34 4.71
C ASP A 21 25.75 -5.99 4.25
N ALA A 22 26.61 -4.97 4.08
CA ALA A 22 26.21 -3.68 3.53
C ALA A 22 25.69 -3.79 2.09
N LEU A 23 26.34 -4.57 1.22
CA LEU A 23 25.87 -4.81 -0.14
C LEU A 23 24.52 -5.54 -0.18
N LEU A 24 24.29 -6.50 0.74
CA LEU A 24 23.00 -7.18 0.85
C LEU A 24 21.90 -6.23 1.35
N THR A 25 22.21 -5.36 2.31
CA THR A 25 21.28 -4.28 2.72
C THR A 25 20.92 -3.39 1.54
N ALA A 26 21.91 -2.96 0.75
CA ALA A 26 21.70 -2.12 -0.43
C ALA A 26 20.82 -2.83 -1.47
N LEU A 27 21.06 -4.11 -1.72
CA LEU A 27 20.27 -4.93 -2.63
C LEU A 27 18.80 -5.01 -2.20
N PHE A 28 18.52 -5.38 -0.94
CA PHE A 28 17.13 -5.49 -0.48
C PHE A 28 16.42 -4.14 -0.39
N LEU A 29 17.16 -3.05 -0.10
CA LEU A 29 16.62 -1.70 -0.15
C LEU A 29 16.28 -1.29 -1.59
N ALA A 30 17.18 -1.56 -2.54
CA ALA A 30 16.95 -1.31 -3.96
C ALA A 30 15.75 -2.12 -4.48
N LEU A 31 15.66 -3.41 -4.17
CA LEU A 31 14.50 -4.24 -4.54
C LEU A 31 13.19 -3.73 -3.93
N THR A 32 13.24 -3.10 -2.75
CA THR A 32 12.07 -2.45 -2.16
C THR A 32 11.64 -1.22 -2.97
N GLY A 33 12.59 -0.37 -3.37
CA GLY A 33 12.31 0.82 -4.18
C GLY A 33 11.92 0.52 -5.63
N ILE A 34 12.57 -0.44 -6.27
CA ILE A 34 12.23 -0.93 -7.61
C ILE A 34 10.81 -1.48 -7.63
N GLY A 35 10.41 -2.21 -6.57
CA GLY A 35 9.05 -2.73 -6.46
C GLY A 35 8.01 -1.61 -6.45
N ARG A 36 8.15 -0.63 -5.55
CA ARG A 36 7.36 0.61 -5.52
C ARG A 36 8.10 1.70 -4.75
N TRP A 37 8.17 2.90 -5.34
CA TRP A 37 8.87 4.05 -4.76
C TRP A 37 8.27 4.50 -3.42
N GLN A 38 6.95 4.36 -3.23
CA GLN A 38 6.32 4.65 -1.94
C GLN A 38 6.85 3.75 -0.81
N LEU A 39 7.16 2.49 -1.12
CA LEU A 39 7.70 1.55 -0.16
C LEU A 39 9.14 1.92 0.23
N LEU A 40 9.91 2.55 -0.66
CA LEU A 40 11.24 3.04 -0.32
C LEU A 40 11.19 4.17 0.72
N ILE A 41 10.27 5.11 0.56
CA ILE A 41 10.11 6.23 1.50
C ILE A 41 9.71 5.70 2.88
N LEU A 42 8.73 4.79 2.91
CA LEU A 42 8.31 4.13 4.14
C LEU A 42 9.47 3.33 4.75
N ALA A 43 10.20 2.53 3.97
CA ALA A 43 11.39 1.83 4.43
C ALA A 43 12.46 2.78 4.98
N GLY A 44 12.64 3.93 4.34
CA GLY A 44 13.56 4.99 4.77
C GLY A 44 13.31 5.45 6.20
N PHE A 45 12.05 5.57 6.62
CA PHE A 45 11.71 5.87 8.01
C PHE A 45 12.10 4.74 8.97
N ALA A 46 11.81 3.48 8.64
CA ALA A 46 12.25 2.35 9.47
C ALA A 46 13.78 2.31 9.61
N PHE A 47 14.49 2.49 8.51
CA PHE A 47 15.94 2.55 8.47
C PHE A 47 16.48 3.72 9.29
N GLY A 48 15.90 4.91 9.13
CA GLY A 48 16.29 6.11 9.88
C GLY A 48 16.08 5.96 11.38
N ILE A 49 14.90 5.49 11.80
CA ILE A 49 14.59 5.22 13.22
C ILE A 49 15.57 4.19 13.79
N TYR A 50 15.78 3.08 13.09
CA TYR A 50 16.71 2.04 13.53
C TYR A 50 18.15 2.57 13.61
N PHE A 51 18.61 3.28 12.58
CA PHE A 51 19.95 3.86 12.52
C PHE A 51 20.20 4.85 13.67
N VAL A 52 19.30 5.81 13.87
CA VAL A 52 19.39 6.83 14.92
C VAL A 52 19.36 6.17 16.30
N TYR A 53 18.45 5.22 16.52
CA TYR A 53 18.38 4.48 17.77
C TYR A 53 19.68 3.76 18.09
N MET A 54 20.22 3.01 17.13
CA MET A 54 21.45 2.24 17.32
C MET A 54 22.64 3.16 17.62
N LEU A 55 22.77 4.30 16.95
CA LEU A 55 23.82 5.28 17.26
C LEU A 55 23.61 5.98 18.61
N ALA A 56 22.37 6.22 19.02
CA ALA A 56 22.05 6.85 20.29
C ALA A 56 22.38 5.94 21.47
N THR A 57 22.03 4.66 21.39
CA THR A 57 22.18 3.68 22.48
C THR A 57 23.57 3.05 22.53
N HIS A 58 24.22 2.81 21.38
CA HIS A 58 25.49 2.09 21.30
C HIS A 58 26.61 2.97 20.74
N ARG A 59 27.41 3.56 21.64
CA ARG A 59 28.54 4.43 21.25
C ARG A 59 29.59 3.71 20.38
N GLU A 60 29.73 2.39 20.53
CA GLU A 60 30.65 1.52 19.76
C GLU A 60 30.38 1.49 18.24
N TYR A 61 29.17 1.87 17.82
CA TYR A 61 28.80 1.92 16.41
C TYR A 61 29.21 3.24 15.73
N ARG A 62 29.55 4.29 16.51
CA ARG A 62 29.96 5.61 16.00
C ARG A 62 31.39 5.58 15.46
N THR A 63 31.61 4.80 14.40
CA THR A 63 32.91 4.61 13.76
C THR A 63 32.87 5.08 12.32
N ARG A 64 33.96 5.68 11.84
CA ARG A 64 34.08 6.14 10.44
C ARG A 64 33.76 5.03 9.44
N ARG A 65 34.18 3.79 9.73
CA ARG A 65 33.89 2.61 8.91
C ARG A 65 32.38 2.35 8.76
N LEU A 66 31.59 2.49 9.82
CA LEU A 66 30.15 2.29 9.71
C LEU A 66 29.51 3.36 8.82
N PHE A 67 29.88 4.64 9.00
CA PHE A 67 29.37 5.71 8.14
C PHE A 67 29.73 5.50 6.67
N LEU A 68 30.95 5.02 6.38
CA LEU A 68 31.34 4.64 5.02
C LEU A 68 30.50 3.49 4.46
N LEU A 69 30.18 2.48 5.29
CA LEU A 69 29.31 1.37 4.87
C LEU A 69 27.86 1.82 4.65
N CYS A 70 27.35 2.74 5.47
CA CYS A 70 26.02 3.35 5.26
C CYS A 70 25.98 4.21 3.99
N GLY A 71 27.06 4.97 3.72
CA GLY A 71 27.23 5.67 2.45
C GLY A 71 27.27 4.71 1.26
N LEU A 72 28.01 3.59 1.39
CA LEU A 72 28.04 2.53 0.38
C LEU A 72 26.64 1.93 0.14
N ILE A 73 25.86 1.69 1.20
CA ILE A 73 24.47 1.21 1.08
C ILE A 73 23.64 2.17 0.22
N GLY A 74 23.70 3.47 0.51
CA GLY A 74 22.98 4.49 -0.24
C GLY A 74 23.41 4.56 -1.70
N VAL A 75 24.72 4.62 -1.97
CA VAL A 75 25.27 4.69 -3.33
C VAL A 75 24.91 3.46 -4.15
N VAL A 76 25.11 2.25 -3.60
CA VAL A 76 24.81 1.01 -4.32
C VAL A 76 23.30 0.87 -4.56
N ALA A 77 22.45 1.21 -3.58
CA ALA A 77 21.01 1.18 -3.77
C ALA A 77 20.56 2.15 -4.89
N LEU A 78 21.11 3.37 -4.90
CA LEU A 78 20.84 4.36 -5.95
C LEU A 78 21.31 3.88 -7.32
N LEU A 79 22.51 3.31 -7.43
CA LEU A 79 23.04 2.77 -8.69
C LEU A 79 22.18 1.63 -9.24
N LEU A 80 21.70 0.74 -8.37
CA LEU A 80 20.80 -0.35 -8.77
C LEU A 80 19.43 0.17 -9.22
N MET A 81 18.94 1.25 -8.60
CA MET A 81 17.68 1.88 -8.95
C MET A 81 17.77 2.82 -10.17
N ALA A 82 18.96 3.35 -10.47
CA ALA A 82 19.15 4.40 -11.46
C ALA A 82 18.64 4.05 -12.87
N PRO A 83 18.90 2.86 -13.45
CA PRO A 83 18.40 2.53 -14.79
C PRO A 83 16.87 2.57 -14.91
N LEU A 84 16.17 2.24 -13.83
CA LEU A 84 14.70 2.22 -13.77
C LEU A 84 14.11 3.55 -13.30
N GLY A 85 14.86 4.31 -12.50
CA GLY A 85 14.45 5.63 -12.03
C GLY A 85 14.78 6.77 -12.97
N TRP A 86 15.77 6.59 -13.86
CA TRP A 86 16.18 7.62 -14.79
C TRP A 86 15.06 8.08 -15.73
N PRO A 87 14.26 7.18 -16.36
CA PRO A 87 13.15 7.63 -17.21
C PRO A 87 12.15 8.51 -16.45
N LEU A 88 11.86 8.16 -15.19
CA LEU A 88 10.96 8.95 -14.34
C LEU A 88 11.55 10.32 -14.00
N ILE A 89 12.84 10.37 -13.66
CA ILE A 89 13.55 11.62 -13.35
C ILE A 89 13.67 12.50 -14.59
N ALA A 90 14.00 11.91 -15.74
CA ALA A 90 14.07 12.60 -17.02
C ALA A 90 12.70 13.18 -17.39
N ASP A 91 11.62 12.41 -17.27
CA ASP A 91 10.26 12.88 -17.49
C ASP A 91 9.88 14.02 -16.53
N GLN A 92 10.35 14.00 -15.28
CA GLN A 92 10.12 15.10 -14.33
C GLN A 92 10.91 16.38 -14.66
N LEU A 93 12.11 16.25 -15.22
CA LEU A 93 13.00 17.38 -15.45
C LEU A 93 12.80 18.01 -16.84
N PHE A 94 12.41 17.22 -17.84
CA PHE A 94 12.44 17.66 -19.23
C PHE A 94 11.05 17.72 -19.90
N ARG A 95 9.99 17.23 -19.26
CA ARG A 95 8.64 17.29 -19.82
C ARG A 95 7.97 18.63 -19.52
N ASN A 96 7.14 19.10 -20.45
CA ASN A 96 6.41 20.37 -20.31
C ASN A 96 5.40 20.38 -19.16
N TYR A 97 4.97 19.20 -18.70
CA TYR A 97 3.90 19.02 -17.70
C TYR A 97 4.27 17.94 -16.66
N PRO A 98 5.26 18.20 -15.78
CA PRO A 98 5.72 17.23 -14.79
C PRO A 98 4.65 16.86 -13.75
N GLU A 99 3.64 17.70 -13.55
CA GLU A 99 2.53 17.47 -12.63
C GLU A 99 1.65 16.25 -12.99
N ASP A 100 1.63 15.83 -14.26
CA ASP A 100 0.85 14.67 -14.74
C ASP A 100 1.33 13.36 -14.09
N VAL A 101 2.58 13.34 -13.65
CA VAL A 101 3.19 12.19 -12.97
C VAL A 101 2.78 12.13 -11.49
N PHE A 102 2.31 13.23 -10.90
CA PHE A 102 1.97 13.31 -9.48
C PHE A 102 0.54 13.84 -9.27
N VAL A 103 -0.45 13.11 -9.80
CA VAL A 103 -1.86 13.35 -9.48
C VAL A 103 -2.10 13.19 -7.97
N LYS A 104 -2.59 14.26 -7.33
CA LYS A 104 -3.04 14.26 -5.93
C LYS A 104 -4.41 13.58 -5.85
N GLU A 105 -4.48 12.42 -5.21
CA GLU A 105 -5.74 11.72 -4.92
C GLU A 105 -6.14 11.95 -3.46
N TYR A 106 -7.45 12.02 -3.22
CA TYR A 106 -8.02 12.41 -1.92
C TYR A 106 -7.67 11.43 -0.79
N TYR A 107 -7.30 11.99 0.35
CA TYR A 107 -6.64 11.35 1.48
C TYR A 107 -7.55 10.37 2.23
N GLN A 108 -7.05 9.16 2.51
CA GLN A 108 -7.67 8.26 3.48
C GLN A 108 -6.62 7.71 4.45
N GLY A 109 -6.64 8.27 5.67
CA GLY A 109 -5.97 7.71 6.84
C GLY A 109 -6.73 6.52 7.43
N SER A 110 -6.07 5.83 8.34
CA SER A 110 -6.59 4.66 9.06
C SER A 110 -7.59 5.10 10.13
N ASP A 111 -8.59 4.27 10.37
CA ASP A 111 -9.46 4.43 11.55
C ASP A 111 -8.79 3.81 12.76
N LEU A 112 -8.76 4.52 13.88
CA LEU A 112 -8.17 4.02 15.12
C LEU A 112 -8.83 2.71 15.59
N LEU A 113 -10.16 2.57 15.44
CA LEU A 113 -10.86 1.34 15.79
C LEU A 113 -10.59 0.21 14.80
N GLY A 114 -10.21 0.52 13.56
CA GLY A 114 -9.91 -0.47 12.52
C GLY A 114 -8.73 -1.39 12.87
N TRP A 115 -7.83 -0.96 13.78
CA TRP A 115 -6.75 -1.81 14.29
C TRP A 115 -7.23 -2.91 15.25
N PHE A 116 -8.36 -2.69 15.93
CA PHE A 116 -8.90 -3.58 16.96
C PHE A 116 -10.13 -4.35 16.50
N ILE A 117 -10.92 -3.76 15.60
CA ILE A 117 -12.14 -4.38 15.10
C ILE A 117 -11.84 -5.05 13.75
N PRO A 118 -12.01 -6.37 13.64
CA PRO A 118 -11.76 -7.09 12.40
C PRO A 118 -12.72 -6.66 11.30
N ASN A 119 -12.22 -6.66 10.08
CA ASN A 119 -13.04 -6.43 8.88
C ASN A 119 -14.16 -7.48 8.81
N VAL A 120 -15.34 -7.08 8.34
CA VAL A 120 -16.54 -7.95 8.23
C VAL A 120 -16.31 -9.20 7.39
N ASN A 121 -15.30 -9.18 6.52
CA ASN A 121 -14.95 -10.27 5.63
C ASN A 121 -14.07 -11.35 6.30
N ILE A 122 -13.49 -11.08 7.48
CA ILE A 122 -12.67 -12.05 8.20
C ILE A 122 -13.58 -13.12 8.81
N TRP A 123 -13.41 -14.37 8.36
CA TRP A 123 -14.36 -15.47 8.56
C TRP A 123 -14.68 -15.76 10.04
N PRO A 124 -13.71 -15.92 10.95
CA PRO A 124 -14.00 -16.18 12.36
C PRO A 124 -14.83 -15.08 13.03
N TRP A 125 -14.64 -13.83 12.60
CA TRP A 125 -15.25 -12.66 13.25
C TRP A 125 -16.55 -12.21 12.59
N ARG A 126 -16.83 -12.69 11.37
CA ARG A 126 -17.97 -12.26 10.54
C ARG A 126 -19.31 -12.26 11.29
N TRP A 127 -19.57 -13.28 12.10
CA TRP A 127 -20.84 -13.40 12.84
C TRP A 127 -20.96 -12.37 13.96
N VAL A 128 -19.86 -12.01 14.61
CA VAL A 128 -19.81 -11.05 15.71
C VAL A 128 -19.85 -9.62 15.16
N VAL A 129 -19.01 -9.30 14.18
CA VAL A 129 -18.88 -7.94 13.63
C VAL A 129 -20.18 -7.49 12.97
N ARG A 130 -20.91 -8.40 12.32
CA ARG A 130 -22.21 -8.08 11.70
C ARG A 130 -23.31 -7.68 12.67
N GLN A 131 -23.17 -8.03 13.95
CA GLN A 131 -24.12 -7.62 15.00
C GLN A 131 -23.77 -6.25 15.60
N LEU A 132 -22.58 -5.71 15.28
CA LEU A 132 -22.16 -4.40 15.76
C LEU A 132 -22.91 -3.28 15.03
N PRO A 133 -23.06 -2.08 15.63
CA PRO A 133 -23.58 -0.91 14.94
C PRO A 133 -22.77 -0.57 13.68
N GLN A 134 -23.46 -0.11 12.63
CA GLN A 134 -22.86 0.30 11.35
C GLN A 134 -21.60 1.20 11.47
N PRO A 135 -21.53 2.19 12.38
CA PRO A 135 -20.35 3.04 12.51
C PRO A 135 -19.06 2.28 12.84
N ILE A 136 -19.14 1.12 13.49
CA ILE A 136 -17.96 0.32 13.87
C ILE A 136 -17.78 -0.93 12.99
N GLN A 137 -18.48 -1.00 11.87
CA GLN A 137 -18.30 -2.07 10.89
C GLN A 137 -17.38 -1.61 9.74
N PHE A 138 -16.40 -2.44 9.40
CA PHE A 138 -15.40 -2.13 8.37
C PHE A 138 -15.58 -3.05 7.15
N TYR A 139 -16.02 -2.49 6.02
CA TYR A 139 -16.53 -3.23 4.85
C TYR A 139 -15.61 -3.29 3.61
N PHE A 140 -14.65 -2.36 3.47
CA PHE A 140 -13.78 -2.21 2.28
C PHE A 140 -12.37 -2.79 2.49
N ASP A 141 -11.46 -2.57 1.53
CA ASP A 141 -10.02 -2.92 1.49
C ASP A 141 -9.18 -2.43 2.68
N ARG A 142 -9.82 -1.80 3.67
CA ARG A 142 -9.22 -1.41 4.94
C ARG A 142 -9.04 -2.65 5.81
N VAL A 143 -7.94 -3.36 5.55
CA VAL A 143 -7.47 -4.49 6.36
C VAL A 143 -6.44 -3.95 7.36
N ASP A 144 -6.89 -3.08 8.25
CA ASP A 144 -6.04 -2.45 9.25
C ASP A 144 -5.93 -3.31 10.53
N PHE A 145 -6.77 -4.33 10.67
CA PHE A 145 -6.83 -5.18 11.86
C PHE A 145 -5.47 -5.84 12.18
N ILE A 146 -4.97 -5.60 13.40
CA ILE A 146 -3.65 -6.07 13.84
C ILE A 146 -3.70 -7.53 14.33
N GLY A 147 -4.85 -7.98 14.82
CA GLY A 147 -4.99 -9.25 15.52
C GLY A 147 -4.91 -9.10 17.03
N HIS A 148 -5.88 -9.69 17.74
CA HIS A 148 -5.93 -9.66 19.20
C HIS A 148 -4.78 -10.47 19.80
N VAL A 149 -4.48 -11.63 19.23
CA VAL A 149 -3.39 -12.50 19.68
C VAL A 149 -2.06 -11.79 19.49
N THR A 150 -1.88 -11.21 18.30
CA THR A 150 -0.68 -10.43 17.94
C THR A 150 -0.48 -9.24 18.88
N LEU A 151 -1.55 -8.49 19.18
CA LEU A 151 -1.50 -7.35 20.09
C LEU A 151 -1.13 -7.75 21.53
N ILE A 152 -1.75 -8.83 22.06
CA ILE A 152 -1.43 -9.35 23.40
C ILE A 152 0.05 -9.74 23.48
N LEU A 153 0.54 -10.47 22.48
CA LEU A 153 1.95 -10.86 22.40
C LEU A 153 2.86 -9.64 22.31
N ALA A 154 2.51 -8.64 21.50
CA ALA A 154 3.29 -7.40 21.37
C ALA A 154 3.39 -6.64 22.70
N VAL A 155 2.30 -6.55 23.47
CA VAL A 155 2.29 -5.94 24.81
C VAL A 155 3.17 -6.74 25.78
N LEU A 156 3.12 -8.07 25.75
CA LEU A 156 3.97 -8.91 26.58
C LEU A 156 5.46 -8.74 26.24
N GLY A 157 5.81 -8.70 24.96
CA GLY A 157 7.18 -8.48 24.48
C GLY A 157 7.71 -7.09 24.82
N ALA A 158 6.86 -6.07 24.73
CA ALA A 158 7.18 -4.70 25.14
C ALA A 158 7.55 -4.60 26.63
N ARG A 159 6.83 -5.32 27.50
CA ARG A 159 7.03 -5.27 28.95
C ARG A 159 8.26 -6.05 29.42
N LYS A 160 8.53 -7.22 28.83
CA LYS A 160 9.58 -8.13 29.33
C LYS A 160 10.98 -7.77 28.81
N LEU A 161 11.09 -7.30 27.57
CA LEU A 161 12.39 -6.99 26.93
C LEU A 161 12.57 -5.48 26.69
N ARG A 162 12.23 -4.63 27.67
CA ARG A 162 12.18 -3.15 27.50
C ARG A 162 13.36 -2.54 26.72
N GLY A 163 14.59 -2.96 27.00
CA GLY A 163 15.78 -2.47 26.28
C GLY A 163 15.78 -2.83 24.79
N ARG A 164 15.55 -4.11 24.45
CA ARG A 164 15.55 -4.59 23.05
C ARG A 164 14.25 -4.27 22.30
N SER A 165 13.17 -4.04 23.04
CA SER A 165 11.84 -3.73 22.50
C SER A 165 11.67 -2.24 22.17
N LEU A 166 12.48 -1.35 22.76
CA LEU A 166 12.28 0.10 22.64
C LEU A 166 12.36 0.60 21.19
N VAL A 167 13.33 0.15 20.39
CA VAL A 167 13.42 0.54 18.97
C VAL A 167 12.17 0.16 18.19
N TRP A 168 11.63 -1.04 18.46
CA TRP A 168 10.42 -1.53 17.79
C TRP A 168 9.17 -0.81 18.30
N LEU A 169 9.11 -0.44 19.58
CA LEU A 169 8.04 0.38 20.12
C LEU A 169 8.03 1.78 19.50
N LEU A 170 9.20 2.43 19.40
CA LEU A 170 9.32 3.74 18.75
C LEU A 170 8.93 3.67 17.27
N MET A 171 9.36 2.61 16.59
CA MET A 171 9.02 2.39 15.19
C MET A 171 7.52 2.10 15.01
N ALA A 172 6.92 1.25 15.85
CA ALA A 172 5.48 0.97 15.84
C ALA A 172 4.67 2.23 16.15
N ALA A 173 5.05 3.00 17.17
CA ALA A 173 4.41 4.25 17.51
C ALA A 173 4.47 5.26 16.34
N PHE A 174 5.63 5.39 15.70
CA PHE A 174 5.78 6.22 14.51
C PHE A 174 4.82 5.77 13.40
N TYR A 175 4.86 4.50 12.98
CA TYR A 175 3.98 4.04 11.90
C TYR A 175 2.50 4.15 12.25
N ALA A 176 2.10 3.84 13.48
CA ALA A 176 0.73 3.99 13.93
C ALA A 176 0.26 5.45 13.85
N ILE A 177 1.03 6.39 14.42
CA ILE A 177 0.67 7.82 14.43
C ILE A 177 0.52 8.36 13.00
N PHE A 178 1.45 8.05 12.11
CA PHE A 178 1.39 8.54 10.73
C PHE A 178 0.36 7.79 9.87
N ALA A 179 0.01 6.54 10.21
CA ALA A 179 -1.04 5.79 9.55
C ALA A 179 -2.44 6.38 9.76
N LEU A 180 -2.67 7.11 10.86
CA LEU A 180 -3.92 7.83 11.10
C LEU A 180 -4.17 8.94 10.06
N GLY A 181 -3.11 9.46 9.42
CA GLY A 181 -3.22 10.41 8.32
C GLY A 181 -3.60 11.83 8.73
N THR A 182 -4.17 12.58 7.79
CA THR A 182 -4.46 14.02 7.89
C THR A 182 -5.57 14.34 8.88
N ASP A 183 -6.60 13.48 8.92
CA ASP A 183 -7.82 13.70 9.70
C ASP A 183 -8.03 12.52 10.64
N PHE A 184 -8.29 12.84 11.91
CA PHE A 184 -8.52 11.81 12.91
C PHE A 184 -9.82 11.05 12.60
N ARG A 185 -9.73 9.73 12.52
CA ARG A 185 -10.86 8.85 12.26
C ARG A 185 -11.08 7.90 13.43
N PHE A 186 -12.33 7.85 13.89
CA PHE A 186 -12.76 6.95 14.93
C PHE A 186 -14.19 6.49 14.65
N ALA A 187 -14.42 5.18 14.61
CA ALA A 187 -15.74 4.61 14.32
C ALA A 187 -16.35 5.11 12.99
N ASN A 188 -15.53 5.16 11.94
CA ASN A 188 -15.82 5.71 10.62
C ASN A 188 -16.24 7.20 10.61
N ALA A 189 -16.21 7.89 11.76
CA ALA A 189 -16.43 9.32 11.87
C ALA A 189 -15.12 10.09 11.77
N ILE A 190 -15.16 11.27 11.13
CA ILE A 190 -14.02 12.17 10.98
C ILE A 190 -14.12 13.26 12.04
N TYR A 191 -13.04 13.51 12.75
CA TYR A 191 -12.92 14.56 13.77
C TYR A 191 -11.87 15.57 13.34
N GLU A 192 -12.30 16.60 12.61
CA GLU A 192 -11.42 17.60 12.01
C GLU A 192 -10.72 18.50 13.05
N GLN A 193 -11.28 18.59 14.26
CA GLN A 193 -10.76 19.44 15.33
C GLN A 193 -9.49 18.87 15.99
N VAL A 194 -9.18 17.60 15.75
CA VAL A 194 -8.00 16.94 16.34
C VAL A 194 -6.80 17.17 15.41
N PRO A 195 -5.77 17.92 15.83
CA PRO A 195 -4.60 18.15 15.00
C PRO A 195 -3.78 16.86 14.86
N MET A 196 -3.58 16.42 13.62
CA MET A 196 -2.85 15.18 13.33
C MET A 196 -1.38 15.43 12.97
N PRO A 197 -0.42 14.65 13.49
CA PRO A 197 1.00 14.82 13.19
C PRO A 197 1.34 14.69 11.69
N TYR A 198 0.55 13.92 10.93
CA TYR A 198 0.77 13.77 9.49
C TYR A 198 0.66 15.11 8.73
N ARG A 199 -0.16 16.06 9.21
CA ARG A 199 -0.31 17.39 8.60
C ARG A 199 1.01 18.18 8.57
N LEU A 200 1.95 17.85 9.46
CA LEU A 200 3.27 18.50 9.50
C LEU A 200 4.15 18.11 8.30
N ILE A 201 3.88 16.96 7.66
CA ILE A 201 4.72 16.42 6.57
C ILE A 201 3.97 16.25 5.25
N GLU A 202 2.65 16.44 5.24
CA GLU A 202 1.79 16.16 4.07
C GLU A 202 2.20 16.96 2.82
N ASN A 203 2.73 18.16 3.03
CA ASN A 203 3.11 19.09 1.96
C ASN A 203 4.55 18.86 1.45
N ILE A 204 5.30 17.93 2.03
CA ILE A 204 6.64 17.57 1.55
C ILE A 204 6.49 16.79 0.23
N SER A 205 7.15 17.24 -0.84
CA SER A 205 7.02 16.66 -2.18
C SER A 205 7.34 15.16 -2.27
N LEU A 206 8.21 14.65 -1.39
CA LEU A 206 8.48 13.21 -1.30
C LEU A 206 7.34 12.44 -0.63
N ILE A 207 6.67 13.04 0.36
CA ILE A 207 5.60 12.43 1.14
C ILE A 207 4.28 12.40 0.35
N SER A 208 4.03 13.41 -0.49
CA SER A 208 2.85 13.45 -1.36
C SER A 208 2.76 12.23 -2.30
N ILE A 209 3.90 11.59 -2.62
CA ILE A 209 3.97 10.35 -3.43
C ILE A 209 3.28 9.17 -2.73
N ILE A 210 3.23 9.15 -1.38
CA ILE A 210 2.60 8.05 -0.63
C ILE A 210 1.10 7.98 -0.94
N ARG A 211 0.45 9.10 -1.28
CA ARG A 211 -0.98 9.30 -1.61
C ARG A 211 -1.98 8.91 -0.51
N TYR A 212 -1.73 7.80 0.17
CA TYR A 212 -2.62 7.20 1.15
C TYR A 212 -1.88 6.95 2.48
N PRO A 213 -2.12 7.76 3.52
CA PRO A 213 -1.47 7.59 4.81
C PRO A 213 -1.68 6.21 5.45
N HIS A 214 -2.81 5.53 5.20
CA HIS A 214 -3.03 4.17 5.73
C HIS A 214 -1.94 3.16 5.30
N ARG A 215 -1.18 3.43 4.22
CA ARG A 215 -0.06 2.59 3.77
C ARG A 215 1.05 2.44 4.82
N PHE A 216 1.12 3.34 5.81
CA PHE A 216 2.01 3.18 6.96
C PHE A 216 1.67 1.90 7.77
N ASN A 217 0.42 1.40 7.74
CA ASN A 217 0.05 0.12 8.37
C ASN A 217 0.82 -1.08 7.79
N ALA A 218 1.16 -1.06 6.49
CA ALA A 218 1.95 -2.12 5.89
C ALA A 218 3.33 -2.27 6.57
N PHE A 219 3.91 -1.14 7.02
CA PHE A 219 5.20 -1.12 7.71
C PHE A 219 5.08 -1.23 9.23
N LEU A 220 3.92 -0.89 9.80
CA LEU A 220 3.58 -1.15 11.21
C LEU A 220 3.65 -2.66 11.55
N SER A 221 3.33 -3.52 10.58
CA SER A 221 3.38 -4.98 10.74
C SER A 221 4.73 -5.51 11.23
N LEU A 222 5.85 -4.93 10.77
CA LEU A 222 7.19 -5.40 11.11
C LEU A 222 7.56 -5.21 12.60
N PRO A 223 7.54 -3.98 13.17
CA PRO A 223 7.82 -3.80 14.58
C PRO A 223 6.79 -4.52 15.47
N VAL A 224 5.52 -4.60 15.06
CA VAL A 224 4.50 -5.37 15.79
C VAL A 224 4.84 -6.87 15.79
N ALA A 225 5.24 -7.45 14.66
CA ALA A 225 5.65 -8.85 14.57
C ALA A 225 6.89 -9.14 15.43
N LEU A 226 7.86 -8.23 15.48
CA LEU A 226 9.06 -8.38 16.32
C LEU A 226 8.72 -8.30 17.82
N LEU A 227 7.83 -7.37 18.21
CA LEU A 227 7.31 -7.31 19.58
C LEU A 227 6.51 -8.57 19.94
N ALA A 228 5.69 -9.08 19.03
CA ALA A 228 4.95 -10.33 19.23
C ALA A 228 5.91 -11.53 19.37
N GLY A 229 6.99 -11.58 18.59
CA GLY A 229 8.06 -12.56 18.72
C GLY A 229 8.74 -12.52 20.11
N TYR A 230 9.02 -11.33 20.63
CA TYR A 230 9.49 -11.17 22.01
C TYR A 230 8.45 -11.61 23.05
N GLY A 231 7.16 -11.40 22.79
CA GLY A 231 6.07 -11.93 23.62
C GLY A 231 6.02 -13.47 23.63
N ALA A 232 6.19 -14.10 22.47
CA ALA A 232 6.26 -15.56 22.37
C ALA A 232 7.48 -16.11 23.12
N LEU A 233 8.65 -15.47 23.00
CA LEU A 233 9.84 -15.80 23.78
C LEU A 233 9.58 -15.66 25.29
N ALA A 234 8.92 -14.58 25.70
CA ALA A 234 8.56 -14.31 27.08
C ALA A 234 7.68 -15.42 27.70
N LEU A 235 6.70 -15.91 26.94
CA LEU A 235 5.82 -17.02 27.33
C LEU A 235 6.57 -18.34 27.39
N ARG A 236 7.41 -18.63 26.39
CA ARG A 236 8.25 -19.83 26.37
C ARG A 236 9.12 -19.92 27.60
N GLU A 237 9.81 -18.83 27.97
CA GLU A 237 10.65 -18.82 29.18
C GLU A 237 9.83 -19.06 30.45
N ARG A 238 8.62 -18.47 30.54
CA ARG A 238 7.73 -18.60 31.70
C ARG A 238 7.20 -20.03 31.87
N TRP A 239 6.99 -20.75 30.77
CA TRP A 239 6.39 -22.10 30.76
C TRP A 239 7.37 -23.20 30.34
N SER A 240 8.66 -22.88 30.25
CA SER A 240 9.73 -23.71 29.66
C SER A 240 9.84 -25.11 30.26
N ALA A 241 9.48 -25.29 31.54
CA ALA A 241 9.48 -26.60 32.22
C ALA A 241 8.22 -27.45 31.95
N ARG A 242 7.14 -26.87 31.41
CA ARG A 242 5.82 -27.52 31.29
C ARG A 242 5.34 -27.68 29.85
N VAL A 243 5.89 -26.93 28.90
CA VAL A 243 5.37 -26.89 27.52
C VAL A 243 6.50 -26.99 26.51
N ASN A 244 6.33 -27.86 25.52
CA ASN A 244 7.23 -27.96 24.38
C ASN A 244 7.20 -26.62 23.61
N GLY A 245 8.36 -25.97 23.48
CA GLY A 245 8.48 -24.67 22.81
C GLY A 245 8.00 -24.67 21.35
N THR A 246 8.21 -25.76 20.62
CA THR A 246 7.73 -25.93 19.25
C THR A 246 6.21 -25.97 19.19
N LEU A 247 5.58 -26.69 20.13
CA LEU A 247 4.12 -26.75 20.24
C LEU A 247 3.55 -25.37 20.57
N LEU A 248 4.13 -24.66 21.54
CA LEU A 248 3.70 -23.31 21.91
C LEU A 248 3.75 -22.35 20.70
N VAL A 249 4.88 -22.31 19.98
CA VAL A 249 5.02 -21.45 18.80
C VAL A 249 4.04 -21.84 17.70
N SER A 250 3.82 -23.14 17.48
CA SER A 250 2.87 -23.63 16.48
C SER A 250 1.43 -23.22 16.83
N VAL A 251 1.04 -23.35 18.09
CA VAL A 251 -0.29 -22.91 18.56
C VAL A 251 -0.46 -21.40 18.41
N LEU A 252 0.54 -20.60 18.81
CA LEU A 252 0.49 -19.15 18.64
C LEU A 252 0.40 -18.75 17.15
N ALA A 253 1.16 -19.40 16.27
CA ALA A 253 1.10 -19.17 14.84
C ALA A 253 -0.28 -19.53 14.26
N LEU A 254 -0.86 -20.66 14.67
CA LEU A 254 -2.21 -21.06 14.26
C LEU A 254 -3.29 -20.08 14.75
N LEU A 255 -3.15 -19.54 15.96
CA LEU A 255 -4.06 -18.52 16.48
C LEU A 255 -3.97 -17.22 15.67
N VAL A 256 -2.77 -16.76 15.32
CA VAL A 256 -2.55 -15.57 14.48
C VAL A 256 -3.06 -15.79 13.05
N VAL A 257 -2.83 -16.97 12.45
CA VAL A 257 -3.38 -17.27 11.11
C VAL A 257 -4.90 -17.39 11.18
N GLY A 258 -5.41 -18.04 12.23
CA GLY A 258 -6.85 -18.22 12.46
C GLY A 258 -7.59 -16.90 12.58
N GLU A 259 -7.07 -15.91 13.33
CA GLU A 259 -7.73 -14.62 13.51
C GLU A 259 -7.76 -13.75 12.23
N HIS A 260 -6.92 -14.06 11.23
CA HIS A 260 -6.84 -13.38 9.92
C HIS A 260 -7.42 -14.23 8.79
N TRP A 261 -8.12 -15.32 9.10
CA TRP A 261 -8.59 -16.27 8.12
C TRP A 261 -9.70 -15.68 7.24
N LEU A 262 -9.40 -15.45 5.96
CA LEU A 262 -10.29 -14.77 5.00
C LEU A 262 -11.09 -15.74 4.10
N TYR A 263 -10.99 -17.05 4.33
CA TYR A 263 -11.67 -18.05 3.50
C TYR A 263 -13.19 -18.11 3.76
N PRO A 264 -14.04 -18.24 2.72
CA PRO A 264 -13.69 -18.29 1.31
C PRO A 264 -13.31 -16.90 0.80
N TYR A 265 -12.16 -16.80 0.16
CA TYR A 265 -11.81 -15.61 -0.59
C TYR A 265 -12.78 -15.52 -1.76
N ARG A 266 -13.44 -14.37 -1.94
CA ARG A 266 -14.40 -14.17 -3.03
C ARG A 266 -13.63 -14.20 -4.35
N ILE A 267 -13.69 -15.32 -5.05
CA ILE A 267 -13.26 -15.41 -6.45
C ILE A 267 -14.49 -15.06 -7.27
N ALA A 268 -14.42 -13.97 -8.02
CA ALA A 268 -15.46 -13.64 -8.99
C ALA A 268 -15.25 -14.53 -10.23
N PRO A 269 -16.26 -15.27 -10.71
CA PRO A 269 -16.16 -15.94 -12.00
C PRO A 269 -15.97 -14.87 -13.09
N ILE A 270 -15.15 -15.19 -14.08
CA ILE A 270 -15.04 -14.39 -15.30
C ILE A 270 -16.28 -14.70 -16.13
N ASP A 271 -17.34 -13.93 -15.93
CA ASP A 271 -18.53 -13.99 -16.77
C ASP A 271 -18.43 -12.93 -17.87
N VAL A 272 -18.71 -13.35 -19.10
CA VAL A 272 -18.69 -12.48 -20.29
C VAL A 272 -19.98 -12.75 -21.06
N PRO A 273 -20.84 -11.72 -21.22
CA PRO A 273 -22.09 -11.85 -21.96
C PRO A 273 -21.88 -12.45 -23.36
N GLN A 274 -22.84 -13.27 -23.80
CA GLN A 274 -22.76 -13.98 -25.09
C GLN A 274 -22.57 -13.03 -26.28
N TRP A 275 -23.11 -11.81 -26.22
CA TRP A 275 -22.99 -10.81 -27.27
C TRP A 275 -21.53 -10.49 -27.62
N HIS A 276 -20.62 -10.36 -26.64
CA HIS A 276 -19.20 -10.12 -26.93
C HIS A 276 -18.53 -11.29 -27.66
N ARG A 277 -19.03 -12.53 -27.49
CA ARG A 277 -18.54 -13.69 -28.26
C ARG A 277 -19.02 -13.66 -29.71
N GLN A 278 -20.20 -13.11 -29.96
CA GLN A 278 -20.71 -12.89 -31.31
C GLN A 278 -19.93 -11.77 -32.01
N LEU A 279 -19.70 -10.67 -31.29
CA LEU A 279 -18.89 -9.54 -31.74
C LEU A 279 -17.46 -9.95 -32.13
N ALA A 280 -16.88 -10.94 -31.43
CA ALA A 280 -15.57 -11.49 -31.77
C ALA A 280 -15.49 -12.03 -33.22
N GLN A 281 -16.62 -12.50 -33.76
CA GLN A 281 -16.73 -13.09 -35.10
C GLN A 281 -17.02 -12.04 -36.17
N GLU A 282 -17.33 -10.79 -35.78
CA GLU A 282 -17.68 -9.73 -36.71
C GLU A 282 -16.45 -9.31 -37.52
N PRO A 283 -16.48 -9.42 -38.87
CA PRO A 283 -15.35 -9.05 -39.70
C PRO A 283 -15.17 -7.53 -39.74
N GLY A 284 -13.92 -7.07 -39.78
CA GLY A 284 -13.57 -5.65 -39.88
C GLY A 284 -12.72 -5.13 -38.72
N GLU A 285 -12.04 -4.02 -38.98
CA GLU A 285 -11.26 -3.26 -38.00
C GLU A 285 -12.07 -2.04 -37.56
N PHE A 286 -12.59 -2.09 -36.34
CA PHE A 286 -13.35 -1.01 -35.74
C PHE A 286 -13.14 -0.99 -34.22
N GLY A 287 -13.22 0.20 -33.63
CA GLY A 287 -13.16 0.38 -32.18
C GLY A 287 -14.55 0.31 -31.55
N LEU A 288 -14.63 -0.15 -30.30
CA LEU A 288 -15.84 -0.11 -29.50
C LEU A 288 -15.80 1.01 -28.46
N LEU A 289 -16.84 1.84 -28.48
CA LEU A 289 -17.18 2.76 -27.40
C LEU A 289 -18.30 2.12 -26.58
N GLU A 290 -17.94 1.58 -25.41
CA GLU A 290 -18.92 0.97 -24.51
C GLU A 290 -19.53 2.04 -23.58
N LEU A 291 -20.78 1.86 -23.15
CA LEU A 291 -21.47 2.81 -22.27
C LEU A 291 -22.02 2.05 -21.06
N PRO A 292 -22.03 2.66 -19.86
CA PRO A 292 -21.55 4.00 -19.47
C PRO A 292 -20.03 4.25 -19.61
N MET A 293 -19.61 5.50 -19.88
CA MET A 293 -18.20 5.92 -19.86
C MET A 293 -17.79 6.30 -18.43
N ASP A 294 -17.24 5.35 -17.69
CA ASP A 294 -16.79 5.59 -16.31
C ASP A 294 -15.36 5.08 -16.11
N HIS A 295 -14.49 5.95 -15.61
CA HIS A 295 -13.08 5.69 -15.36
C HIS A 295 -12.80 4.82 -14.11
N ARG A 296 -13.83 4.42 -13.34
CA ARG A 296 -13.64 3.70 -12.06
C ARG A 296 -14.53 2.49 -11.81
N GLY A 297 -15.69 2.40 -12.45
CA GLY A 297 -16.64 1.30 -12.28
C GLY A 297 -16.56 0.29 -13.41
N TRP A 298 -16.87 0.71 -14.64
CA TRP A 298 -17.18 -0.18 -15.77
C TRP A 298 -16.01 -0.42 -16.72
N ASP A 299 -15.04 0.49 -16.77
CA ASP A 299 -13.84 0.39 -17.60
C ASP A 299 -13.11 -0.95 -17.50
N LYS A 300 -12.98 -1.51 -16.30
CA LYS A 300 -12.35 -2.82 -16.06
C LYS A 300 -13.19 -3.98 -16.57
N ASP A 301 -14.51 -3.87 -16.53
CA ASP A 301 -15.40 -4.88 -17.09
C ASP A 301 -15.31 -4.89 -18.63
N TYR A 302 -15.23 -3.71 -19.25
CA TYR A 302 -15.01 -3.57 -20.69
C TYR A 302 -13.66 -4.14 -21.12
N MET A 303 -12.58 -3.81 -20.41
CA MET A 303 -11.27 -4.44 -20.62
C MET A 303 -11.30 -5.95 -20.41
N ARG A 304 -12.15 -6.45 -19.49
CA ARG A 304 -12.37 -7.89 -19.32
C ARG A 304 -13.04 -8.49 -20.54
N TYR A 305 -14.05 -7.85 -21.10
CA TYR A 305 -14.73 -8.30 -22.32
C TYR A 305 -13.83 -8.23 -23.55
N GLN A 306 -12.91 -7.26 -23.60
CA GLN A 306 -11.91 -7.12 -24.66
C GLN A 306 -11.03 -8.34 -24.82
N MET A 307 -10.75 -9.07 -23.74
CA MET A 307 -10.00 -10.34 -23.82
C MET A 307 -10.72 -11.40 -24.67
N VAL A 308 -12.05 -11.28 -24.84
CA VAL A 308 -12.88 -12.20 -25.63
C VAL A 308 -13.08 -11.69 -27.05
N HIS A 309 -13.54 -10.45 -27.23
CA HIS A 309 -13.85 -9.94 -28.57
C HIS A 309 -12.61 -9.41 -29.33
N GLN A 310 -11.52 -9.12 -28.62
CA GLN A 310 -10.21 -8.70 -29.16
C GLN A 310 -10.26 -7.47 -30.08
N LYS A 311 -11.33 -6.69 -30.02
CA LYS A 311 -11.46 -5.42 -30.75
C LYS A 311 -10.85 -4.27 -29.94
N PRO A 312 -10.29 -3.25 -30.59
CA PRO A 312 -9.87 -2.02 -29.92
C PRO A 312 -11.02 -1.39 -29.12
N LEU A 313 -10.71 -0.83 -27.94
CA LEU A 313 -11.67 -0.05 -27.16
C LEU A 313 -11.32 1.43 -27.29
N ALA A 314 -12.34 2.27 -27.47
CA ALA A 314 -12.20 3.73 -27.43
C ALA A 314 -11.96 4.24 -25.98
N GLN A 315 -12.23 3.40 -24.98
CA GLN A 315 -12.03 3.71 -23.57
C GLN A 315 -11.56 2.50 -22.76
N GLY A 316 -10.98 2.74 -21.59
CA GLY A 316 -10.54 1.69 -20.68
C GLY A 316 -9.79 2.27 -19.50
N HIS A 317 -9.40 1.40 -18.57
CA HIS A 317 -8.64 1.82 -17.40
C HIS A 317 -7.16 1.96 -17.71
N ILE A 318 -6.68 3.20 -17.75
CA ILE A 318 -5.26 3.51 -17.64
C ILE A 318 -5.05 4.38 -16.41
N SER A 319 -4.09 4.01 -15.55
CA SER A 319 -3.93 4.68 -14.24
C SER A 319 -3.55 6.16 -14.36
N ARG A 320 -3.07 6.59 -15.53
CA ARG A 320 -2.72 7.97 -15.88
C ARG A 320 -3.05 8.20 -17.35
N PRO A 321 -4.29 8.61 -17.68
CA PRO A 321 -4.61 8.97 -19.04
C PRO A 321 -3.76 10.16 -19.47
N THR A 322 -3.35 10.17 -20.74
CA THR A 322 -2.56 11.29 -21.26
C THR A 322 -3.46 12.53 -21.40
N ARG A 323 -2.85 13.71 -21.42
CA ARG A 323 -3.61 14.96 -21.62
C ARG A 323 -4.35 14.96 -22.94
N GLU A 324 -3.77 14.37 -23.97
CA GLU A 324 -4.36 14.24 -25.29
C GLU A 324 -5.61 13.36 -25.26
N ALA A 325 -5.60 12.27 -24.46
CA ALA A 325 -6.77 11.43 -24.27
C ALA A 325 -7.90 12.19 -23.54
N TYR A 326 -7.57 12.98 -22.52
CA TYR A 326 -8.56 13.86 -21.87
C TYR A 326 -9.09 14.93 -22.81
N ALA A 327 -8.21 15.60 -23.56
CA ALA A 327 -8.60 16.62 -24.52
C ALA A 327 -9.50 16.07 -25.64
N LEU A 328 -9.24 14.85 -26.09
CA LEU A 328 -10.08 14.15 -27.07
C LEU A 328 -11.48 13.89 -26.51
N LEU A 329 -11.58 13.35 -25.30
CA LEU A 329 -12.88 13.07 -24.66
C LEU A 329 -13.64 14.36 -24.28
N GLN A 330 -12.93 15.46 -24.06
CA GLN A 330 -13.52 16.79 -23.80
C GLN A 330 -13.70 17.63 -25.08
N SER A 331 -13.34 17.10 -26.25
CA SER A 331 -13.38 17.86 -27.51
C SER A 331 -14.81 18.17 -27.97
N THR A 332 -15.76 17.34 -27.58
CA THR A 332 -17.17 17.47 -27.92
C THR A 332 -18.02 17.47 -26.65
N ARG A 333 -19.13 18.23 -26.67
CA ARG A 333 -20.03 18.33 -25.52
C ARG A 333 -20.69 16.97 -25.23
N TYR A 334 -20.91 16.17 -26.26
CA TYR A 334 -21.46 14.83 -26.11
C TYR A 334 -20.52 13.90 -25.34
N LEU A 335 -19.24 13.82 -25.71
CA LEU A 335 -18.27 12.94 -25.04
C LEU A 335 -17.96 13.41 -23.61
N SER A 336 -17.93 14.73 -23.37
CA SER A 336 -17.73 15.26 -22.02
C SER A 336 -18.89 14.89 -21.08
N LEU A 337 -20.14 15.05 -21.54
CA LEU A 337 -21.32 14.70 -20.76
C LEU A 337 -21.43 13.18 -20.53
N LEU A 338 -21.08 12.38 -21.54
CA LEU A 338 -21.00 10.93 -21.40
C LEU A 338 -19.97 10.52 -20.35
N GLN A 339 -18.80 11.15 -20.34
CA GLN A 339 -17.72 10.83 -19.40
C GLN A 339 -18.00 11.30 -17.97
N GLU A 340 -18.56 12.50 -17.80
CA GLU A 340 -18.75 13.10 -16.47
C GLU A 340 -20.04 12.62 -15.80
N GLU A 341 -21.12 12.50 -16.57
CA GLU A 341 -22.47 12.29 -16.03
C GLU A 341 -23.08 10.95 -16.46
N ASN A 342 -22.45 10.22 -17.40
CA ASN A 342 -23.04 9.04 -18.04
C ASN A 342 -24.41 9.32 -18.67
N LEU A 343 -24.61 10.56 -19.13
CA LEU A 343 -25.84 11.00 -19.78
C LEU A 343 -25.62 11.16 -21.27
N MET A 344 -26.48 10.53 -22.06
CA MET A 344 -26.70 10.96 -23.44
C MET A 344 -27.66 12.15 -23.37
N GLY A 345 -27.14 13.37 -23.55
CA GLY A 345 -27.97 14.58 -23.52
C GLY A 345 -29.13 14.47 -24.51
N GLU A 346 -30.36 14.65 -24.03
CA GLU A 346 -31.58 14.58 -24.87
C GLU A 346 -31.63 15.70 -25.93
N ASP A 347 -30.80 16.75 -25.76
CA ASP A 347 -30.66 17.89 -26.67
C ASP A 347 -29.66 17.66 -27.81
N ILE A 348 -28.99 16.50 -27.85
CA ILE A 348 -27.92 16.21 -28.82
C ILE A 348 -28.50 15.41 -29.99
N GLY A 349 -28.97 16.14 -31.00
CA GLY A 349 -29.69 15.57 -32.15
C GLY A 349 -28.83 14.83 -33.18
N ASP A 350 -27.53 15.12 -33.27
CA ASP A 350 -26.61 14.51 -34.25
C ASP A 350 -25.40 13.85 -33.58
N VAL A 351 -25.65 12.69 -32.97
CA VAL A 351 -24.62 11.85 -32.33
C VAL A 351 -23.52 11.43 -33.32
N THR A 352 -23.85 11.29 -34.61
CA THR A 352 -22.87 10.87 -35.63
C THR A 352 -21.82 11.95 -35.85
N HIS A 353 -22.23 13.21 -35.88
CA HIS A 353 -21.30 14.34 -35.97
C HIS A 353 -20.39 14.43 -34.75
N GLU A 354 -20.95 14.29 -33.55
CA GLU A 354 -20.20 14.39 -32.29
C GLU A 354 -19.20 13.23 -32.10
N LEU A 355 -19.50 12.04 -32.61
CA LEU A 355 -18.60 10.88 -32.54
C LEU A 355 -17.57 10.83 -33.66
N LYS A 356 -17.67 11.68 -34.68
CA LYS A 356 -16.74 11.70 -35.82
C LYS A 356 -15.28 11.87 -35.40
N VAL A 357 -15.05 12.63 -34.33
CA VAL A 357 -13.72 12.86 -33.75
C VAL A 357 -13.03 11.57 -33.27
N LEU A 358 -13.77 10.49 -33.00
CA LEU A 358 -13.21 9.19 -32.63
C LEU A 358 -12.83 8.32 -33.84
N ALA A 359 -13.27 8.70 -35.04
CA ALA A 359 -12.99 7.97 -36.27
C ALA A 359 -11.76 8.49 -37.03
N ASP A 360 -11.36 9.74 -36.74
CA ASP A 360 -10.15 10.39 -37.24
C ASP A 360 -8.94 10.08 -36.33
#